data_AF-A0A563U1E5-F1
#
_entry.id   AF-A0A563U1E5-F1
#
_cell.length_a   1.000
_cell.length_b   1.000
_cell.length_c   1.000
_cell.angle_alpha   90.00
_cell.angle_beta   90.00
_cell.angle_gamma   90.00
#
_symmetry.space_group_name_H-M   'P 1'
#
loop_
_entity.id
_entity.type
_entity.pdbx_description
1 polymer ?
#
loop_
_entity_poly.entity_id
_entity_poly.type
_entity_poly.pdbx_seq_one_letter_code
_entity_poly.pdbx_strand_id
1 'polypeptide(L)'
;MKNYANGAVPATRPNLKTKGFSTLHIDIFRYILVGKTNREINAMLGYTERSHAVVDHSRKVMYKLLAIENLCKRDYTDRVVYPREYQFWWKKLFDKHLEYLMGIAIEPEFYD
;
A
#
# COMPACT_ATOMS: atom_id res chain seq x y z
N MET A 1 13.69 -5.77 52.17
CA MET A 1 13.69 -4.58 51.27
C MET A 1 14.35 -4.95 49.96
N LYS A 2 13.60 -4.95 48.86
CA LYS A 2 14.15 -5.02 47.50
C LYS A 2 13.50 -3.90 46.69
N ASN A 3 14.30 -2.92 46.34
CA ASN A 3 13.92 -1.75 45.55
C ASN A 3 13.71 -2.20 44.09
N TYR A 4 12.48 -2.10 43.60
CA TYR A 4 12.23 -2.16 42.16
C TYR A 4 12.45 -0.76 41.60
N ALA A 5 13.50 -0.63 40.80
CA ALA A 5 13.81 0.59 40.08
C ALA A 5 12.64 0.97 39.17
N ASN A 6 12.20 2.23 39.30
CA ASN A 6 11.32 2.92 38.37
C ASN A 6 11.95 2.89 36.97
N GLY A 7 11.55 1.95 36.13
CA GLY A 7 11.83 1.98 34.70
C GLY A 7 10.90 2.97 34.03
N ALA A 8 11.40 4.17 33.76
CA ALA A 8 10.72 5.15 32.93
C ALA A 8 10.33 4.51 31.59
N VAL A 9 9.04 4.58 31.22
CA VAL A 9 8.57 4.21 29.88
C VAL A 9 9.19 5.21 28.91
N PRO A 10 10.08 4.80 27.98
CA PRO A 10 10.56 5.71 26.97
C PRO A 10 9.37 6.08 26.08
N ALA A 11 9.18 7.40 25.89
CA ALA A 11 8.19 7.96 24.98
C ALA A 11 8.15 7.13 23.69
N THR A 12 6.97 6.58 23.43
CA THR A 12 6.68 5.54 22.44
C THR A 12 7.28 5.87 21.07
N ARG A 13 8.47 5.32 20.79
CA ARG A 13 8.86 5.07 19.40
C ARG A 13 7.78 4.15 18.81
N PRO A 14 7.14 4.51 17.69
CA PRO A 14 6.16 3.65 17.07
C PRO A 14 6.79 2.28 16.84
N ASN A 15 6.07 1.22 17.21
CA ASN A 15 6.53 -0.14 17.05
C ASN A 15 6.52 -0.46 15.53
N LEU A 16 7.58 -0.08 14.81
CA LEU A 16 7.77 -0.21 13.35
C LEU A 16 7.97 -1.68 12.90
N LYS A 17 7.34 -2.64 13.59
CA LYS A 17 7.48 -4.08 13.31
C LYS A 17 6.61 -4.59 12.16
N THR A 18 5.84 -3.73 11.51
CA THR A 18 5.13 -4.10 10.26
C THR A 18 5.49 -3.08 9.19
N LYS A 19 5.99 -3.56 8.04
CA LYS A 19 6.14 -2.76 6.82
C LYS A 19 4.78 -2.18 6.46
N GLY A 20 4.54 -0.94 6.90
CA GLY A 20 3.23 -0.30 6.86
C GLY A 20 2.77 -0.04 5.43
N PHE A 21 1.53 0.42 5.34
CA PHE A 21 1.03 1.00 4.11
C PHE A 21 1.75 2.34 3.89
N SER A 22 2.60 2.41 2.89
CA SER A 22 3.35 3.61 2.52
C SER A 22 2.86 4.28 1.24
N THR A 23 3.27 5.54 1.04
CA THR A 23 2.94 6.33 -0.17
C THR A 23 3.44 5.66 -1.44
N LEU A 24 4.55 4.91 -1.38
CA LEU A 24 5.03 4.09 -2.51
C LEU A 24 3.97 3.11 -3.04
N HIS A 25 3.13 2.53 -2.16
CA HIS A 25 2.04 1.66 -2.61
C HIS A 25 1.03 2.42 -3.47
N ILE A 26 0.68 3.63 -3.02
CA ILE A 26 -0.27 4.52 -3.67
C ILE A 26 0.28 4.94 -5.04
N ASP A 27 1.55 5.33 -5.12
CA ASP A 27 2.18 5.76 -6.36
C ASP A 27 2.32 4.62 -7.38
N ILE A 28 2.72 3.43 -6.94
CA ILE A 28 2.72 2.24 -7.80
C ILE A 28 1.32 1.98 -8.37
N PHE A 29 0.28 2.08 -7.54
CA PHE A 29 -1.07 1.87 -8.01
C PHE A 29 -1.54 2.96 -8.98
N ARG A 30 -1.18 4.24 -8.75
CA ARG A 30 -1.40 5.33 -9.71
C ARG A 30 -0.78 5.04 -11.08
N TYR A 31 0.44 4.50 -11.11
CA TYR A 31 1.08 4.12 -12.37
C TYR A 31 0.32 3.02 -13.12
N ILE A 32 -0.22 2.03 -12.39
CA ILE A 32 -1.12 1.02 -12.98
C ILE A 32 -2.38 1.69 -13.55
N LEU A 33 -2.96 2.65 -12.82
CA LEU A 33 -4.18 3.36 -13.21
C LEU A 33 -4.01 4.33 -14.38
N VAL A 34 -2.79 4.63 -14.81
CA VAL A 34 -2.49 5.37 -16.07
C VAL A 34 -2.02 4.43 -17.18
N GLY A 35 -2.09 3.12 -16.98
CA GLY A 35 -1.83 2.11 -18.02
C GLY A 35 -0.39 1.62 -18.11
N LYS A 36 0.53 2.06 -17.24
CA LYS A 36 1.92 1.55 -17.26
C LYS A 36 1.96 0.06 -16.95
N THR A 37 2.81 -0.67 -17.66
CA THR A 37 3.09 -2.10 -17.44
C THR A 37 3.96 -2.32 -16.20
N ASN A 38 3.97 -3.53 -15.66
CA ASN A 38 4.83 -3.85 -14.51
C ASN A 38 6.32 -3.64 -14.85
N ARG A 39 6.72 -3.92 -16.09
CA ARG A 39 8.10 -3.74 -16.56
C ARG A 39 8.51 -2.27 -16.53
N GLU A 40 7.66 -1.38 -17.06
CA GLU A 40 7.92 0.06 -17.03
C GLU A 40 8.02 0.60 -15.60
N ILE A 41 7.11 0.18 -14.71
CA ILE A 41 7.11 0.63 -13.32
C ILE A 41 8.34 0.07 -12.58
N ASN A 42 8.69 -1.20 -12.80
CA ASN A 42 9.91 -1.79 -12.23
C ASN A 42 11.15 -1.00 -12.66
N ALA A 43 11.28 -0.68 -13.95
CA ALA A 43 12.39 0.11 -14.45
C ALA A 43 12.44 1.52 -13.84
N MET A 44 11.30 2.20 -13.71
CA MET A 44 11.20 3.53 -13.09
C MET A 44 11.62 3.53 -11.61
N LEU A 45 11.37 2.44 -10.90
CA LEU A 45 11.62 2.32 -9.46
C LEU A 45 12.93 1.58 -9.12
N GLY A 46 13.74 1.24 -10.13
CA GLY A 46 15.00 0.53 -9.94
C GLY A 46 14.85 -0.95 -9.55
N TYR A 47 13.67 -1.55 -9.74
CA TYR A 47 13.48 -2.98 -9.57
C TYR A 47 13.92 -3.76 -10.81
N THR A 48 14.25 -5.04 -10.61
CA THR A 48 14.47 -5.96 -11.73
C THR A 48 13.18 -6.16 -12.53
N GLU A 49 13.30 -6.42 -13.84
CA GLU A 49 12.14 -6.56 -14.72
C GLU A 49 11.16 -7.66 -14.26
N ARG A 50 11.68 -8.72 -13.64
CA ARG A 50 10.92 -9.86 -13.11
C ARG A 50 10.44 -9.68 -11.67
N SER A 51 10.66 -8.51 -11.07
CA SER A 51 10.24 -8.23 -9.70
C SER A 51 8.71 -8.30 -9.56
N HIS A 52 8.26 -8.97 -8.49
CA HIS A 52 6.86 -9.00 -8.09
C HIS A 52 6.42 -7.77 -7.28
N ALA A 53 7.36 -6.86 -6.96
CA ALA A 53 7.10 -5.69 -6.11
C ALA A 53 5.88 -4.89 -6.55
N VAL A 54 5.76 -4.57 -7.84
CA VAL A 54 4.61 -3.82 -8.38
C VAL A 54 3.28 -4.52 -8.10
N VAL A 55 3.22 -5.84 -8.25
CA VAL A 55 2.01 -6.63 -7.99
C VAL A 55 1.69 -6.65 -6.51
N ASP A 56 2.68 -6.89 -5.66
CA ASP A 56 2.48 -6.98 -4.21
C ASP A 56 2.09 -5.62 -3.60
N HIS A 57 2.73 -4.54 -4.05
CA HIS A 57 2.43 -3.20 -3.58
C HIS A 57 1.03 -2.74 -4.00
N SER A 58 0.67 -2.94 -5.27
CA SER A 58 -0.66 -2.57 -5.77
C SER A 58 -1.79 -3.36 -5.11
N ARG A 59 -1.59 -4.66 -4.84
CA ARG A 59 -2.56 -5.49 -4.11
C ARG A 59 -2.90 -4.95 -2.73
N LYS A 60 -1.94 -4.37 -2.01
CA LYS A 60 -2.20 -3.74 -0.71
C LYS A 60 -3.16 -2.55 -0.83
N VAL A 61 -3.02 -1.73 -1.88
CA VAL A 61 -3.97 -0.63 -2.15
C VAL A 61 -5.34 -1.19 -2.50
N MET A 62 -5.40 -2.15 -3.42
CA MET A 62 -6.65 -2.75 -3.86
C MET A 62 -7.44 -3.38 -2.70
N TYR A 63 -6.80 -4.16 -1.84
CA TYR A 63 -7.48 -4.76 -0.69
C TYR A 63 -7.96 -3.73 0.33
N LYS A 64 -7.24 -2.63 0.51
CA LYS A 64 -7.71 -1.52 1.35
C LYS A 64 -8.94 -0.85 0.76
N LEU A 65 -8.92 -0.55 -0.54
CA LEU A 65 -10.08 0.03 -1.23
C LEU A 65 -11.32 -0.88 -1.13
N LEU A 66 -11.16 -2.19 -1.31
CA LEU A 66 -12.25 -3.15 -1.12
C LEU A 66 -12.77 -3.13 0.32
N ALA A 67 -11.87 -3.12 1.31
CA ALA A 67 -12.26 -3.06 2.72
C ALA A 67 -13.02 -1.77 3.06
N ILE A 68 -12.61 -0.62 2.52
CA ILE A 68 -13.28 0.68 2.73
C ILE A 68 -14.70 0.66 2.14
N GLU A 69 -14.91 0.04 0.98
CA GLU A 69 -16.24 -0.12 0.37
C GLU A 69 -17.05 -1.30 0.92
N ASN A 70 -16.54 -2.00 1.94
CA ASN A 70 -17.14 -3.22 2.47
C ASN A 70 -17.39 -4.29 1.38
N LEU A 71 -16.47 -4.40 0.42
CA LEU A 71 -16.50 -5.38 -0.65
C LEU A 71 -15.65 -6.60 -0.29
N CYS A 72 -16.25 -7.79 -0.39
CA CYS A 72 -15.55 -9.03 -0.09
C CYS A 72 -14.47 -9.32 -1.13
N LYS A 73 -13.23 -9.56 -0.68
CA LYS A 73 -12.11 -9.92 -1.55
C LYS A 73 -12.43 -11.09 -2.49
N ARG A 74 -13.17 -12.09 -2.01
CA ARG A 74 -13.50 -13.31 -2.78
C ARG A 74 -14.26 -12.96 -4.07
N ASP A 75 -15.21 -12.03 -3.98
CA ASP A 75 -16.11 -11.69 -5.09
C ASP A 75 -15.46 -10.74 -6.11
N TYR A 76 -14.35 -10.10 -5.73
CA TYR A 76 -13.61 -9.13 -6.53
C TYR A 76 -12.19 -9.62 -6.88
N THR A 77 -11.95 -10.93 -6.83
CA THR A 77 -10.62 -11.51 -7.09
C THR A 77 -10.15 -11.22 -8.52
N ASP A 78 -11.05 -11.28 -9.50
CA ASP A 78 -10.80 -10.96 -10.91
C ASP A 78 -10.19 -9.56 -11.08
N ARG A 79 -10.77 -8.56 -10.42
CA ARG A 79 -10.32 -7.16 -10.45
C ARG A 79 -8.96 -6.96 -9.80
N VAL A 80 -8.63 -7.78 -8.79
CA VAL A 80 -7.33 -7.74 -8.11
C VAL A 80 -6.25 -8.42 -8.94
N VAL A 81 -6.60 -9.49 -9.67
CA VAL A 81 -5.66 -10.22 -10.54
C VAL A 81 -5.39 -9.43 -11.82
N TYR A 82 -6.42 -8.80 -12.40
CA TYR A 82 -6.36 -8.08 -13.67
C TYR A 82 -6.73 -6.58 -13.50
N PRO A 83 -6.00 -5.79 -12.69
CA PRO A 83 -6.41 -4.42 -12.36
C PRO A 83 -6.50 -3.48 -13.57
N ARG A 84 -5.77 -3.76 -14.64
CA ARG A 84 -5.80 -2.95 -15.87
C ARG A 84 -7.06 -3.16 -16.71
N GLU A 85 -7.66 -4.35 -16.67
CA GLU A 85 -8.94 -4.60 -17.33
C GLU A 85 -10.08 -3.84 -16.65
N TYR A 86 -9.92 -3.57 -15.36
CA TYR A 86 -10.89 -2.83 -14.54
C TYR A 86 -10.38 -1.43 -14.15
N GLN A 87 -9.49 -0.85 -14.96
CA GLN A 87 -8.79 0.40 -14.64
C GLN A 87 -9.74 1.55 -14.29
N PHE A 88 -10.83 1.73 -15.04
CA PHE A 88 -11.80 2.80 -14.76
C PHE A 88 -12.53 2.60 -13.42
N TRP A 89 -12.88 1.36 -13.10
CA TRP A 89 -13.54 1.03 -11.84
C TRP A 89 -12.60 1.28 -10.65
N TRP A 90 -11.36 0.81 -10.77
CA TRP A 90 -10.34 1.08 -9.75
C TRP A 90 -10.01 2.56 -9.63
N LYS A 91 -9.92 3.29 -10.75
CA LYS A 91 -9.66 4.73 -10.74
C LYS A 91 -10.76 5.49 -10.00
N LYS A 92 -12.03 5.17 -10.26
CA LYS A 92 -13.17 5.79 -9.56
C LYS A 92 -13.07 5.59 -8.04
N LEU A 93 -12.75 4.37 -7.61
CA LEU A 93 -12.59 4.04 -6.19
C LEU A 93 -11.36 4.71 -5.56
N PHE A 94 -10.26 4.69 -6.29
CA PHE A 94 -9.01 5.28 -5.85
C PHE A 94 -9.16 6.79 -5.68
N ASP A 95 -9.73 7.49 -6.66
CA ASP A 95 -9.96 8.93 -6.59
C ASP A 95 -10.92 9.28 -5.44
N LYS A 96 -11.97 8.47 -5.23
CA LYS A 96 -12.93 8.64 -4.11
C LYS A 96 -12.25 8.59 -2.73
N HIS A 97 -11.22 7.75 -2.57
CA HIS A 97 -10.59 7.48 -1.27
C HIS A 97 -9.15 7.96 -1.16
N LEU A 98 -8.66 8.71 -2.14
CA LEU A 98 -7.25 9.09 -2.21
C LEU A 98 -6.80 9.86 -0.97
N GLU A 99 -7.59 10.84 -0.53
CA GLU A 99 -7.28 11.65 0.64
C GLU A 99 -7.15 10.78 1.90
N TYR A 100 -8.08 9.85 2.09
CA TYR A 100 -8.02 8.89 3.20
C TYR A 100 -6.78 7.99 3.10
N LEU A 101 -6.48 7.44 1.92
CA LEU A 101 -5.31 6.59 1.70
C LEU A 101 -4.01 7.34 2.02
N MET A 102 -3.90 8.61 1.61
CA MET A 102 -2.75 9.45 1.93
C MET A 102 -2.65 9.75 3.42
N GLY A 103 -3.77 9.99 4.11
CA GLY A 103 -3.79 10.26 5.55
C GLY A 103 -3.36 9.09 6.43
N ILE A 104 -3.45 7.85 5.93
CA ILE A 104 -2.98 6.64 6.64
C ILE A 104 -1.65 6.09 6.12
N ALA A 105 -1.12 6.67 5.03
CA ALA A 105 0.12 6.21 4.43
C ALA A 105 1.33 6.84 5.14
N ILE A 106 2.35 6.02 5.41
CA ILE A 106 3.60 6.47 6.00
C ILE A 106 4.60 6.72 4.86
N GLU A 107 5.34 7.83 4.88
CA GLU A 107 6.37 8.04 3.87
C GLU A 107 7.50 7.01 4.02
N PRO A 108 8.03 6.44 2.92
CA PRO A 108 9.09 5.43 2.98
C PRO A 108 10.31 5.86 3.81
N GLU A 109 10.66 7.15 3.78
CA GLU A 109 11.80 7.74 4.52
C GLU A 109 11.69 7.58 6.04
N PHE A 110 10.50 7.31 6.59
CA PHE A 110 10.33 7.00 8.01
C PHE A 110 10.76 5.57 8.40
N TYR A 111 11.10 4.71 7.42
CA TYR A 111 11.50 3.31 7.63
C TYR A 111 12.98 3.02 7.34
N ASP A 112 13.68 3.94 6.68
CA ASP A 112 15.12 3.83 6.38
C ASP A 112 15.97 4.32 7.57
#